data_AF-A0A7X7MB36-F1
#
_entry.id   AF-A0A7X7MB36-F1
#
_cell.length_a   1.000
_cell.length_b   1.000
_cell.length_c   1.000
_cell.angle_alpha   90.00
_cell.angle_beta   90.00
_cell.angle_gamma   90.00
#
_symmetry.space_group_name_H-M   'P 1'
#
loop_
_entity.id
_entity.type
_entity.pdbx_description
1 polymer ?
#
loop_
_entity_poly.entity_id
_entity_poly.type
_entity_poly.pdbx_seq_one_letter_code
_entity_poly.pdbx_strand_id
1 'polypeptide(L)'
;VKCIYIDPPYNTGNRDFVYNDRFLDREDAFRHSKWLEFMHRRLTLARELLRDDGVIFIHIGEEEMAHLSCLMDQLFPGMKVGTFVWKTRSGANDSKNYFFSQDHEYVLCYAGPDFSFKGDAKDTGAYKNPDNDPRGPWINDNLVTNKSLVERPNAYYPVQDPTTEIWYACDPDNTWRFASEAKLKPGQKIRTVTMEQLIADKKILWPKDAATVSYGSMGELLAAIDAGKAPRNLRRDLPDLAFWIGKTIGYGKPRYKRHLAEVRRSEKPLSSWLIPNAAKKEELAAQTDGATESLRSGYTSDGTSLVQDMLNNKDFPYPKPLSLVQALLAQATGPGDLVVDFFAGSGTTGHAVLALNAEDGGERRFILVSCTEATAAEPDKNVCRDITQRRMEAAVNGYTIHTKKGFKSVAGLGGGFAYLRARRVPLERLADLAPDQVWLAVALFHLGVVPANAAVGEGWYAAETASAGVAYLPRVAPAITAGLRRFLTRAEAPPATVYTHQPSALRQRLGLPDAEILPVPATIAARFGLEVTP
;
A
#
# COMPACT_ATOMS: atom_id res chain seq x y z
N VAL A 1 6.14 5.22 10.47
CA VAL A 1 4.86 5.44 9.73
C VAL A 1 4.46 4.14 9.02
N LYS A 2 3.20 3.71 9.08
CA LYS A 2 2.74 2.49 8.39
C LYS A 2 2.39 2.76 6.93
N CYS A 3 1.63 3.82 6.67
CA CYS A 3 1.22 4.16 5.32
C CYS A 3 1.53 5.64 5.04
N ILE A 4 2.18 5.91 3.92
CA ILE A 4 2.28 7.24 3.35
C ILE A 4 1.36 7.27 2.13
N TYR A 5 0.40 8.18 2.08
CA TYR A 5 -0.45 8.37 0.91
C TYR A 5 -0.29 9.81 0.47
N ILE A 6 0.11 10.04 -0.78
CA ILE A 6 0.29 11.40 -1.29
C ILE A 6 -0.30 11.57 -2.68
N ASP A 7 -0.85 12.77 -2.90
CA ASP A 7 -1.34 13.27 -4.17
C ASP A 7 -0.54 14.52 -4.57
N PRO A 8 0.72 14.32 -4.99
CA PRO A 8 1.56 15.43 -5.39
C PRO A 8 1.00 16.13 -6.63
N PRO A 9 1.45 17.36 -6.93
CA PRO A 9 1.12 18.01 -8.18
C PRO A 9 1.62 17.24 -9.40
N TYR A 10 0.81 17.19 -10.46
CA TYR A 10 1.10 16.38 -11.67
C TYR A 10 1.92 17.10 -12.75
N ASN A 11 2.32 18.36 -12.54
CA ASN A 11 3.09 19.16 -13.52
C ASN A 11 2.43 19.28 -14.92
N THR A 12 1.09 19.40 -14.98
CA THR A 12 0.31 19.52 -16.23
C THR A 12 0.53 20.84 -16.98
N GLY A 13 1.19 21.81 -16.34
CA GLY A 13 1.47 23.14 -16.86
C GLY A 13 0.24 24.04 -17.02
N ASN A 14 -0.93 23.63 -16.56
CA ASN A 14 -1.99 24.59 -16.26
C ASN A 14 -1.56 25.40 -15.03
N ARG A 15 -2.01 26.67 -14.93
CA ARG A 15 -1.82 27.52 -13.73
C ARG A 15 -2.65 27.05 -12.52
N ASP A 16 -2.91 25.75 -12.43
CA ASP A 16 -3.62 25.09 -11.34
C ASP A 16 -2.65 24.77 -10.18
N PHE A 17 -1.34 24.97 -10.38
CA PHE A 17 -0.29 24.65 -9.42
C PHE A 17 0.11 25.87 -8.56
N VAL A 18 -0.07 25.77 -7.23
CA VAL A 18 0.22 26.86 -6.27
C VAL A 18 1.02 26.34 -5.07
N TYR A 19 2.02 25.49 -5.31
CA TYR A 19 3.01 25.13 -4.29
C TYR A 19 4.33 25.86 -4.58
N ASN A 20 4.51 27.03 -3.96
CA ASN A 20 5.66 27.93 -4.11
C ASN A 20 6.25 28.01 -5.53
N ASP A 21 5.35 28.18 -6.49
CA ASP A 21 5.58 27.89 -7.90
C ASP A 21 5.91 29.14 -8.70
N ARG A 22 7.07 29.73 -8.42
CA ARG A 22 7.65 30.76 -9.29
C ARG A 22 8.21 30.17 -10.61
N PHE A 23 8.10 28.86 -10.87
CA PHE A 23 9.09 28.18 -11.73
C PHE A 23 8.63 27.07 -12.68
N LEU A 24 7.34 26.75 -12.86
CA LEU A 24 6.93 25.68 -13.79
C LEU A 24 5.95 26.20 -14.85
N ASP A 25 6.43 27.12 -15.68
CA ASP A 25 5.76 27.43 -16.94
C ASP A 25 5.81 26.19 -17.86
N ARG A 26 4.80 26.00 -18.71
CA ARG A 26 4.81 24.94 -19.74
C ARG A 26 6.04 25.02 -20.62
N GLU A 27 6.49 26.24 -20.89
CA GLU A 27 7.65 26.53 -21.74
C GLU A 27 8.99 26.49 -20.97
N ASP A 28 8.98 26.19 -19.66
CA ASP A 28 10.22 26.07 -18.89
C ASP A 28 10.96 24.77 -19.22
N ALA A 29 12.11 24.92 -19.88
CA ALA A 29 12.97 23.81 -20.30
C ALA A 29 13.42 22.91 -19.14
N PHE A 30 13.42 23.41 -17.90
CA PHE A 30 13.84 22.67 -16.71
C PHE A 30 12.67 22.17 -15.84
N ARG A 31 11.42 22.26 -16.33
CA ARG A 31 10.23 21.96 -15.51
C ARG A 31 10.25 20.58 -14.86
N HIS A 32 10.65 19.55 -15.61
CA HIS A 32 10.70 18.17 -15.12
C HIS A 32 11.80 18.00 -14.06
N SER A 33 12.99 18.56 -14.29
CA SER A 33 14.10 18.49 -13.34
C SER A 33 13.78 19.22 -12.03
N LYS A 34 13.12 20.37 -12.11
CA LYS A 34 12.66 21.14 -10.93
C LYS A 34 11.60 20.37 -10.14
N TRP A 35 10.64 19.76 -10.83
CA TRP A 35 9.62 18.91 -10.20
C TRP A 35 10.25 17.68 -9.54
N LEU A 36 11.21 17.03 -10.20
CA LEU A 36 11.95 15.91 -9.64
C LEU A 36 12.74 16.30 -8.39
N GLU A 37 13.46 17.42 -8.39
CA GLU A 37 14.18 17.90 -7.20
C GLU A 37 13.20 18.23 -6.05
N PHE A 38 12.05 18.83 -6.37
CA PHE A 38 10.99 19.08 -5.41
C PHE A 38 10.47 17.78 -4.76
N MET A 39 10.26 16.73 -5.55
CA MET A 39 9.83 15.43 -5.05
C MET A 39 10.95 14.68 -4.32
N HIS A 40 12.17 14.69 -4.84
CA HIS A 40 13.34 14.01 -4.30
C HIS A 40 13.55 14.34 -2.83
N ARG A 41 13.64 15.63 -2.49
CA ARG A 41 13.85 16.08 -1.10
C ARG A 41 12.79 15.59 -0.12
N ARG A 42 11.52 15.49 -0.56
CA ARG A 42 10.39 15.03 0.25
C ARG A 42 10.37 13.52 0.38
N LEU A 43 10.60 12.81 -0.72
CA LEU A 43 10.57 11.36 -0.78
C LEU A 43 11.75 10.73 -0.01
N THR A 44 12.91 11.38 0.03
CA THR A 44 14.03 10.98 0.89
C THR A 44 13.62 10.96 2.36
N LEU A 45 12.97 12.03 2.85
CA LEU A 45 12.45 12.07 4.22
C LEU A 45 11.31 11.05 4.44
N ALA A 46 10.43 10.88 3.44
CA ALA A 46 9.36 9.88 3.50
C ALA A 46 9.92 8.46 3.68
N ARG A 47 11.05 8.14 3.01
CA ARG A 47 11.74 6.85 3.16
C ARG A 47 12.22 6.62 4.59
N GLU A 48 12.81 7.63 5.23
CA GLU A 48 13.29 7.56 6.62
C GLU A 48 12.14 7.37 7.64
N LEU A 49 10.96 7.91 7.34
CA LEU A 49 9.79 7.79 8.21
C LEU A 49 9.05 6.44 8.08
N LEU A 50 9.25 5.73 6.98
CA LEU A 50 8.50 4.52 6.66
C LEU A 50 9.04 3.30 7.44
N ARG A 51 8.15 2.53 8.06
CA ARG A 51 8.49 1.26 8.72
C ARG A 51 8.92 0.20 7.70
N ASP A 52 9.59 -0.86 8.16
CA ASP A 52 9.97 -2.02 7.34
C ASP A 52 8.76 -2.79 6.79
N ASP A 53 7.63 -2.73 7.49
CA ASP A 53 6.33 -3.25 7.03
C ASP A 53 5.44 -2.15 6.45
N GLY A 54 5.99 -0.97 6.14
CA GLY A 54 5.24 0.18 5.65
C GLY A 54 5.09 0.23 4.14
N VAL A 55 4.13 1.02 3.65
CA VAL A 55 3.86 1.25 2.23
C VAL A 55 3.71 2.75 1.92
N ILE A 56 4.14 3.15 0.73
CA ILE A 56 3.88 4.47 0.17
C ILE A 56 3.06 4.34 -1.13
N PHE A 57 1.95 5.07 -1.17
CA PHE A 57 1.10 5.27 -2.35
C PHE A 57 1.29 6.68 -2.89
N ILE A 58 1.57 6.80 -4.19
CA ILE A 58 1.78 8.08 -4.85
C ILE A 58 0.89 8.17 -6.08
N HIS A 59 -0.05 9.10 -6.06
CA HIS A 59 -0.87 9.44 -7.22
C HIS A 59 -0.06 10.23 -8.24
N ILE A 60 -0.23 9.88 -9.52
CA ILE A 60 0.44 10.59 -10.61
C ILE A 60 -0.33 10.49 -11.92
N GLY A 61 -0.27 11.58 -12.71
CA GLY A 61 -0.73 11.63 -14.09
C GLY A 61 0.30 11.05 -15.07
N GLU A 62 -0.05 11.04 -16.36
CA GLU A 62 0.80 10.52 -17.44
C GLU A 62 2.09 11.34 -17.61
N GLU A 63 2.03 12.63 -17.34
CA GLU A 63 3.09 13.62 -17.58
C GLU A 63 4.38 13.32 -16.80
N GLU A 64 4.26 12.81 -15.57
CA GLU A 64 5.38 12.57 -14.66
C GLU A 64 5.52 11.11 -14.21
N MET A 65 4.67 10.21 -14.70
CA MET A 65 4.66 8.79 -14.28
C MET A 65 6.04 8.13 -14.46
N ALA A 66 6.66 8.32 -15.63
CA ALA A 66 7.97 7.73 -15.93
C ALA A 66 9.08 8.35 -15.08
N HIS A 67 9.12 9.68 -14.98
CA HIS A 67 10.12 10.39 -14.18
C HIS A 67 10.04 10.02 -12.70
N LEU A 68 8.83 10.02 -12.13
CA LEU A 68 8.60 9.61 -10.75
C LEU A 68 8.97 8.15 -10.53
N SER A 69 8.66 7.25 -11.48
CA SER A 69 9.04 5.85 -11.36
C SER A 69 10.55 5.67 -11.26
N CYS A 70 11.33 6.36 -12.10
CA CYS A 70 12.80 6.34 -12.03
C CYS A 70 13.32 6.88 -10.70
N LEU A 71 12.77 8.00 -10.21
CA LEU A 71 13.13 8.58 -8.92
C LEU A 71 12.81 7.62 -7.76
N MET A 72 11.65 6.98 -7.80
CA MET A 72 11.22 6.02 -6.79
C MET A 72 12.10 4.77 -6.79
N ASP A 73 12.46 4.24 -7.97
CA ASP A 73 13.36 3.09 -8.08
C ASP A 73 14.76 3.42 -7.50
N GLN A 74 15.20 4.68 -7.59
CA GLN A 74 16.44 5.16 -6.96
C GLN A 74 16.34 5.30 -5.43
N LEU A 75 15.24 5.89 -4.92
CA LEU A 75 15.07 6.18 -3.49
C LEU A 75 14.54 4.99 -2.68
N PHE A 76 13.84 4.06 -3.31
CA PHE A 76 13.18 2.89 -2.71
C PHE A 76 13.62 1.59 -3.43
N PRO A 77 14.92 1.28 -3.47
CA PRO A 77 15.44 0.16 -4.26
C PRO A 77 14.84 -1.17 -3.79
N GLY A 78 14.30 -1.95 -4.72
CA GLY A 78 13.71 -3.27 -4.45
C GLY A 78 12.34 -3.24 -3.75
N MET A 79 11.77 -2.07 -3.50
CA MET A 79 10.49 -1.92 -2.79
C MET A 79 9.28 -1.85 -3.71
N LYS A 80 9.46 -1.83 -5.04
CA LYS A 80 8.37 -1.70 -6.00
C LYS A 80 7.46 -2.91 -5.93
N VAL A 81 6.21 -2.68 -5.50
CA VAL A 81 5.16 -3.71 -5.47
C VAL A 81 4.40 -3.74 -6.80
N GLY A 82 4.08 -2.56 -7.33
CA GLY A 82 3.36 -2.43 -8.59
C GLY A 82 2.74 -1.04 -8.76
N THR A 83 1.87 -0.92 -9.76
CA THR A 83 1.15 0.32 -10.07
C THR A 83 -0.32 0.01 -10.23
N PHE A 84 -1.18 0.68 -9.46
CA PHE A 84 -2.62 0.63 -9.69
C PHE A 84 -3.00 1.57 -10.83
N VAL A 85 -3.99 1.15 -11.62
CA VAL A 85 -4.61 1.98 -12.66
C VAL A 85 -6.01 2.36 -12.18
N TRP A 86 -6.23 3.66 -12.00
CA TRP A 86 -7.48 4.23 -11.52
C TRP A 86 -8.21 4.96 -12.64
N LYS A 87 -9.42 4.51 -12.97
CA LYS A 87 -10.27 5.21 -13.93
C LYS A 87 -10.89 6.46 -13.29
N THR A 88 -10.58 7.63 -13.83
CA THR A 88 -10.93 8.94 -13.27
C THR A 88 -12.22 9.52 -13.83
N ARG A 89 -12.61 9.10 -15.04
CA ARG A 89 -13.82 9.53 -15.74
C ARG A 89 -14.37 8.46 -16.67
N SER A 90 -15.60 8.65 -17.12
CA SER A 90 -16.12 7.97 -18.31
C SER A 90 -15.56 8.66 -19.55
N GLY A 91 -15.16 7.88 -20.56
CA GLY A 91 -14.54 8.40 -21.77
C GLY A 91 -15.38 9.45 -22.48
N ALA A 92 -14.69 10.41 -23.09
CA ALA A 92 -15.29 11.54 -23.77
C ALA A 92 -14.77 11.65 -25.21
N ASN A 93 -15.65 12.08 -26.12
CA ASN A 93 -15.31 12.30 -27.53
C ASN A 93 -14.60 13.65 -27.76
N ASP A 94 -14.19 14.35 -26.69
CA ASP A 94 -13.65 15.72 -26.73
C ASP A 94 -12.11 15.77 -26.75
N SER A 95 -11.43 14.63 -26.93
CA SER A 95 -9.98 14.57 -27.05
C SER A 95 -9.49 15.35 -28.27
N LYS A 96 -8.78 16.45 -28.03
CA LYS A 96 -8.67 17.58 -28.97
C LYS A 96 -7.97 17.28 -30.30
N ASN A 97 -7.20 16.20 -30.46
CA ASN A 97 -6.38 16.01 -31.67
C ASN A 97 -6.24 14.55 -32.19
N TYR A 98 -6.43 13.52 -31.34
CA TYR A 98 -6.04 12.14 -31.69
C TYR A 98 -7.14 11.09 -31.52
N PHE A 99 -8.36 11.50 -31.18
CA PHE A 99 -9.47 10.58 -30.86
C PHE A 99 -9.08 9.53 -29.80
N PHE A 100 -8.30 9.99 -28.80
CA PHE A 100 -7.77 9.19 -27.70
C PHE A 100 -8.18 9.82 -26.37
N SER A 101 -9.11 9.18 -25.66
CA SER A 101 -9.57 9.62 -24.34
C SER A 101 -8.69 9.00 -23.27
N GLN A 102 -7.85 9.81 -22.62
CA GLN A 102 -7.10 9.41 -21.45
C GLN A 102 -8.02 9.48 -20.22
N ASP A 103 -8.47 8.32 -19.74
CA ASP A 103 -9.52 8.21 -18.71
C ASP A 103 -9.02 7.67 -17.37
N HIS A 104 -7.71 7.51 -17.23
CA HIS A 104 -7.10 6.92 -16.06
C HIS A 104 -5.88 7.71 -15.58
N GLU A 105 -5.58 7.49 -14.30
CA GLU A 105 -4.38 7.93 -13.59
C GLU A 105 -3.74 6.72 -12.91
N TYR A 106 -2.53 6.93 -12.38
CA TYR A 106 -1.74 5.87 -11.75
C TYR A 106 -1.60 6.10 -10.25
N VAL A 107 -1.53 5.00 -9.50
CA VAL A 107 -1.08 5.01 -8.10
C VAL A 107 0.12 4.08 -7.98
N LEU A 108 1.31 4.66 -7.84
CA LEU A 108 2.53 3.89 -7.61
C LEU A 108 2.50 3.30 -6.20
N CYS A 109 2.89 2.04 -6.06
CA CYS A 109 2.95 1.33 -4.78
C CYS A 109 4.37 0.81 -4.52
N TYR A 110 5.03 1.37 -3.50
CA TYR A 110 6.32 0.91 -2.99
C TYR A 110 6.17 0.53 -1.52
N ALA A 111 6.69 -0.62 -1.11
CA ALA A 111 6.53 -1.11 0.24
C ALA A 111 7.80 -1.79 0.75
N GLY A 112 7.95 -1.78 2.07
CA GLY A 112 9.04 -2.48 2.74
C GLY A 112 8.89 -4.01 2.65
N PRO A 113 9.97 -4.75 2.93
CA PRO A 113 10.05 -6.19 2.71
C PRO A 113 8.99 -7.00 3.47
N ASP A 114 8.52 -6.50 4.61
CA ASP A 114 7.54 -7.18 5.47
C ASP A 114 6.10 -6.75 5.21
N PHE A 115 5.86 -5.91 4.20
CA PHE A 115 4.52 -5.48 3.83
C PHE A 115 3.76 -6.58 3.07
N SER A 116 2.49 -6.75 3.43
CA SER A 116 1.51 -7.46 2.62
C SER A 116 0.19 -6.72 2.70
N PHE A 117 -0.51 -6.65 1.57
CA PHE A 117 -1.93 -6.32 1.59
C PHE A 117 -2.70 -7.35 2.40
N LYS A 118 -3.78 -6.90 3.07
CA LYS A 118 -4.70 -7.81 3.77
C LYS A 118 -5.30 -8.85 2.82
N GLY A 119 -5.72 -8.41 1.64
CA GLY A 119 -6.52 -9.22 0.73
C GLY A 119 -7.92 -9.49 1.31
N ASP A 120 -8.74 -10.17 0.52
CA ASP A 120 -10.11 -10.51 0.92
C ASP A 120 -10.27 -12.02 1.07
N ALA A 121 -11.07 -12.43 2.04
CA ALA A 121 -11.34 -13.84 2.30
C ALA A 121 -11.87 -14.54 1.04
N LYS A 122 -11.29 -15.70 0.72
CA LYS A 122 -11.77 -16.57 -0.34
C LYS A 122 -13.14 -17.11 0.03
N ASP A 123 -14.04 -17.10 -0.94
CA ASP A 123 -15.29 -17.84 -0.83
C ASP A 123 -14.98 -19.34 -0.75
N THR A 124 -15.32 -19.94 0.38
CA THR A 124 -15.15 -21.37 0.65
C THR A 124 -16.46 -22.14 0.54
N GLY A 125 -17.58 -21.49 0.21
CA GLY A 125 -18.91 -22.11 0.13
C GLY A 125 -19.04 -23.21 -0.93
N ALA A 126 -18.17 -23.19 -1.94
CA ALA A 126 -18.11 -24.25 -2.95
C ALA A 126 -17.49 -25.56 -2.42
N TYR A 127 -16.69 -25.51 -1.35
CA TYR A 127 -16.05 -26.70 -0.77
C TYR A 127 -17.10 -27.56 -0.06
N LYS A 128 -17.22 -28.81 -0.48
CA LYS A 128 -18.18 -29.78 0.09
C LYS A 128 -17.48 -31.11 0.34
N ASN A 129 -18.05 -31.93 1.21
CA ASN A 129 -17.52 -33.28 1.45
C ASN A 129 -18.59 -34.35 1.13
N PRO A 130 -19.02 -34.48 -0.14
CA PRO A 130 -20.13 -35.36 -0.51
C PRO A 130 -19.80 -36.86 -0.37
N ASP A 131 -18.52 -37.21 -0.33
CA ASP A 131 -18.02 -38.58 -0.30
C ASP A 131 -17.35 -38.94 1.03
N ASN A 132 -17.56 -38.15 2.09
CA ASN A 132 -17.00 -38.35 3.43
C ASN A 132 -15.48 -38.56 3.42
N ASP A 133 -14.77 -37.82 2.57
CA ASP A 133 -13.32 -37.84 2.49
C ASP A 133 -12.72 -37.37 3.83
N PRO A 134 -11.80 -38.13 4.46
CA PRO A 134 -11.27 -37.81 5.79
C PRO A 134 -10.45 -36.52 5.85
N ARG A 135 -10.03 -35.99 4.69
CA ARG A 135 -9.31 -34.70 4.58
C ARG A 135 -10.25 -33.49 4.60
N GLY A 136 -11.57 -33.73 4.69
CA GLY A 136 -12.58 -32.70 4.80
C GLY A 136 -13.06 -32.15 3.45
N PRO A 137 -13.72 -30.97 3.46
CA PRO A 137 -14.33 -30.39 2.27
C PRO A 137 -13.33 -30.14 1.12
N TRP A 138 -13.76 -30.42 -0.10
CA TRP A 138 -12.97 -30.26 -1.32
C TRP A 138 -13.80 -29.66 -2.45
N ILE A 139 -13.12 -29.14 -3.47
CA ILE A 139 -13.73 -28.74 -4.75
C ILE A 139 -13.13 -29.56 -5.89
N ASN A 140 -13.92 -29.68 -6.96
CA ASN A 140 -13.46 -30.27 -8.21
C ASN A 140 -12.65 -29.23 -8.98
N ASP A 141 -11.34 -29.46 -9.12
CA ASP A 141 -10.43 -28.55 -9.83
C ASP A 141 -9.72 -29.28 -11.00
N ASN A 142 -9.17 -28.49 -11.93
CA ASN A 142 -8.55 -29.00 -13.15
C ASN A 142 -7.16 -29.60 -12.87
N LEU A 143 -6.86 -30.74 -13.50
CA LEU A 143 -5.58 -31.44 -13.31
C LEU A 143 -4.45 -30.90 -14.23
N VAL A 144 -4.73 -29.84 -15.01
CA VAL A 144 -3.83 -29.32 -16.05
C VAL A 144 -3.25 -27.94 -15.69
N THR A 145 -2.25 -27.52 -16.46
CA THR A 145 -1.71 -26.15 -16.46
C THR A 145 -1.73 -25.60 -17.87
N ASN A 146 -1.76 -24.28 -18.02
CA ASN A 146 -1.67 -23.61 -19.33
C ASN A 146 -0.22 -23.61 -19.83
N LYS A 147 0.33 -24.80 -20.03
CA LYS A 147 1.71 -25.06 -20.47
C LYS A 147 1.71 -26.24 -21.42
N SER A 148 2.29 -26.05 -22.60
CA SER A 148 2.37 -27.07 -23.64
C SER A 148 3.40 -28.15 -23.33
N LEU A 149 3.34 -29.26 -24.08
CA LEU A 149 4.34 -30.33 -24.10
C LEU A 149 5.76 -29.77 -24.33
N VAL A 150 5.89 -28.76 -25.19
CA VAL A 150 7.19 -28.13 -25.50
C VAL A 150 7.71 -27.36 -24.29
N GLU A 151 6.85 -26.63 -23.58
CA GLU A 151 7.25 -25.87 -22.39
C GLU A 151 7.51 -26.76 -21.16
N ARG A 152 6.77 -27.87 -21.00
CA ARG A 152 6.86 -28.78 -19.84
C ARG A 152 6.84 -30.26 -20.25
N PRO A 153 7.89 -30.77 -20.90
CA PRO A 153 7.91 -32.16 -21.39
C PRO A 153 7.83 -33.20 -20.25
N ASN A 154 8.39 -32.89 -19.08
CA ASN A 154 8.34 -33.77 -17.90
C ASN A 154 6.94 -33.88 -17.27
N ALA A 155 6.01 -33.02 -17.67
CA ALA A 155 4.62 -33.03 -17.21
C ALA A 155 3.64 -33.62 -18.25
N TYR A 156 4.16 -34.07 -19.41
CA TYR A 156 3.41 -34.75 -20.43
C TYR A 156 3.64 -36.25 -20.32
N TYR A 157 2.63 -36.97 -19.81
CA TYR A 157 2.67 -38.42 -19.64
C TYR A 157 1.24 -38.99 -19.58
N PRO A 158 1.05 -40.26 -19.97
CA PRO A 158 -0.24 -40.93 -19.84
C PRO A 158 -0.55 -41.23 -18.37
N VAL A 159 -1.84 -41.23 -18.01
CA VAL A 159 -2.27 -41.56 -16.64
C VAL A 159 -3.31 -42.69 -16.71
N GLN A 160 -3.16 -43.72 -15.86
CA GLN A 160 -4.09 -44.84 -15.78
C GLN A 160 -4.96 -44.75 -14.53
N ASP A 161 -6.24 -45.07 -14.65
CA ASP A 161 -7.07 -45.42 -13.51
C ASP A 161 -6.74 -46.86 -13.06
N PRO A 162 -6.18 -47.07 -11.85
CA PRO A 162 -5.79 -48.39 -11.38
C PRO A 162 -6.98 -49.34 -11.12
N THR A 163 -8.21 -48.83 -11.09
CA THR A 163 -9.41 -49.63 -10.81
C THR A 163 -10.02 -50.19 -12.09
N THR A 164 -10.08 -49.36 -13.13
CA THR A 164 -10.73 -49.70 -14.42
C THR A 164 -9.72 -50.07 -15.51
N GLU A 165 -8.43 -49.86 -15.23
CA GLU A 165 -7.31 -49.99 -16.16
C GLU A 165 -7.37 -49.06 -17.40
N ILE A 166 -8.30 -48.11 -17.41
CA ILE A 166 -8.47 -47.13 -18.49
C ILE A 166 -7.34 -46.10 -18.46
N TRP A 167 -6.76 -45.83 -19.61
CA TRP A 167 -5.72 -44.82 -19.80
C TRP A 167 -6.29 -43.49 -20.34
N TYR A 168 -5.76 -42.38 -19.85
CA TYR A 168 -6.15 -41.03 -20.24
C TYR A 168 -4.94 -40.26 -20.79
N ALA A 169 -5.11 -39.70 -21.99
CA ALA A 169 -4.08 -38.94 -22.68
C ALA A 169 -3.96 -37.52 -22.12
N CYS A 170 -2.73 -37.09 -21.86
CA CYS A 170 -2.41 -35.71 -21.52
C CYS A 170 -2.71 -34.79 -22.70
N ASP A 171 -3.29 -33.62 -22.43
CA ASP A 171 -3.45 -32.58 -23.44
C ASP A 171 -2.06 -32.00 -23.79
N PRO A 172 -1.63 -32.03 -25.07
CA PRO A 172 -0.34 -31.49 -25.47
C PRO A 172 -0.26 -29.96 -25.38
N ASP A 173 -1.39 -29.26 -25.35
CA ASP A 173 -1.43 -27.80 -25.19
C ASP A 173 -1.54 -27.39 -23.70
N ASN A 174 -2.07 -28.30 -22.86
CA ASN A 174 -2.27 -28.08 -21.42
C ASN A 174 -1.82 -29.29 -20.59
N THR A 175 -0.51 -29.40 -20.36
CA THR A 175 0.12 -30.50 -19.63
C THR A 175 -0.35 -30.64 -18.18
N TRP A 176 -0.14 -31.81 -17.57
CA TRP A 176 -0.54 -32.06 -16.19
C TRP A 176 0.12 -31.09 -15.19
N ARG A 177 -0.61 -30.77 -14.13
CA ARG A 177 -0.14 -29.88 -13.05
C ARG A 177 0.98 -30.52 -12.23
N PHE A 178 0.88 -31.83 -12.03
CA PHE A 178 1.78 -32.61 -11.18
C PHE A 178 2.81 -33.35 -12.04
N ALA A 179 3.99 -33.62 -11.48
CA ALA A 179 5.00 -34.43 -12.16
C ALA A 179 4.70 -35.92 -11.95
N SER A 180 5.08 -36.76 -12.93
CA SER A 180 5.10 -38.21 -12.76
C SER A 180 6.41 -38.65 -12.12
N GLU A 181 6.35 -39.61 -11.22
CA GLU A 181 7.53 -40.29 -10.64
C GLU A 181 8.47 -40.82 -11.72
N ALA A 182 7.92 -41.35 -12.82
CA ALA A 182 8.70 -41.87 -13.95
C ALA A 182 9.51 -40.79 -14.69
N LYS A 183 9.18 -39.51 -14.48
CA LYS A 183 9.85 -38.36 -15.11
C LYS A 183 10.73 -37.58 -14.13
N LEU A 184 10.77 -37.95 -12.85
CA LEU A 184 11.62 -37.30 -11.86
C LEU A 184 13.07 -37.81 -11.96
N LYS A 185 14.03 -36.89 -11.82
CA LYS A 185 15.44 -37.27 -11.69
C LYS A 185 15.70 -37.81 -10.28
N PRO A 186 16.63 -38.77 -10.11
CA PRO A 186 17.04 -39.25 -8.79
C PRO A 186 17.42 -38.08 -7.86
N GLY A 187 16.81 -38.01 -6.68
CA GLY A 187 17.05 -36.95 -5.68
C GLY A 187 16.41 -35.59 -6.00
N GLN A 188 15.61 -35.47 -7.06
CA GLN A 188 14.94 -34.22 -7.40
C GLN A 188 13.89 -33.86 -6.35
N LYS A 189 14.14 -32.77 -5.60
CA LYS A 189 13.16 -32.21 -4.67
C LYS A 189 12.03 -31.52 -5.44
N ILE A 190 10.80 -31.89 -5.13
CA ILE A 190 9.60 -31.23 -5.65
C ILE A 190 8.90 -30.43 -4.55
N ARG A 191 8.25 -29.31 -4.94
CA ARG A 191 7.51 -28.44 -4.02
C ARG A 191 6.10 -28.95 -3.68
N THR A 192 5.65 -30.00 -4.37
CA THR A 192 4.31 -30.60 -4.33
C THR A 192 4.43 -32.13 -4.32
N VAL A 193 3.31 -32.84 -4.46
CA VAL A 193 3.27 -34.31 -4.64
C VAL A 193 3.29 -34.72 -6.12
N THR A 194 3.51 -36.01 -6.39
CA THR A 194 3.48 -36.63 -7.72
C THR A 194 2.07 -37.05 -8.13
N MET A 195 1.85 -37.31 -9.42
CA MET A 195 0.56 -37.82 -9.91
C MET A 195 0.23 -39.18 -9.31
N GLU A 196 1.21 -40.07 -9.24
CA GLU A 196 1.06 -41.41 -8.68
C GLU A 196 0.67 -41.35 -7.20
N GLN A 197 1.28 -40.44 -6.41
CA GLN A 197 0.85 -40.21 -5.03
C GLN A 197 -0.59 -39.69 -4.95
N LEU A 198 -1.00 -38.78 -5.84
CA LEU A 198 -2.40 -38.31 -5.87
C LEU A 198 -3.39 -39.44 -6.20
N ILE A 199 -3.01 -40.37 -7.08
CA ILE A 199 -3.80 -41.56 -7.41
C ILE A 199 -3.89 -42.47 -6.19
N ALA A 200 -2.77 -42.78 -5.53
CA ALA A 200 -2.71 -43.58 -4.32
C ALA A 200 -3.56 -42.98 -3.18
N ASP A 201 -3.51 -41.66 -3.04
CA ASP A 201 -4.29 -40.89 -2.07
C ASP A 201 -5.78 -40.75 -2.46
N LYS A 202 -6.21 -41.33 -3.59
CA LYS A 202 -7.59 -41.24 -4.11
C LYS A 202 -8.05 -39.78 -4.28
N LYS A 203 -7.15 -38.90 -4.72
CA LYS A 203 -7.43 -37.49 -5.00
C LYS A 203 -7.79 -37.22 -6.45
N ILE A 204 -7.55 -38.18 -7.34
CA ILE A 204 -7.98 -38.09 -8.73
C ILE A 204 -9.46 -38.46 -8.83
N LEU A 205 -10.21 -37.60 -9.53
CA LEU A 205 -11.60 -37.81 -9.89
C LEU A 205 -11.64 -38.33 -11.33
N TRP A 206 -11.78 -39.64 -11.46
CA TRP A 206 -11.92 -40.30 -12.76
C TRP A 206 -13.29 -40.01 -13.38
N PRO A 207 -13.39 -39.88 -14.71
CA PRO A 207 -14.67 -39.76 -15.40
C PRO A 207 -15.55 -41.01 -15.18
N LYS A 208 -16.80 -40.84 -14.71
CA LYS A 208 -17.70 -41.95 -14.33
C LYS A 208 -18.20 -42.78 -15.52
N ASP A 209 -18.54 -42.13 -16.63
CA ASP A 209 -19.06 -42.76 -17.85
C ASP A 209 -18.15 -42.44 -19.05
N ALA A 210 -16.86 -42.74 -18.93
CA ALA A 210 -15.95 -42.53 -20.04
C ALA A 210 -16.28 -43.52 -21.16
N ALA A 211 -16.76 -43.02 -22.30
CA ALA A 211 -16.59 -43.74 -23.55
C ALA A 211 -15.12 -44.17 -23.66
N THR A 212 -14.89 -45.39 -24.16
CA THR A 212 -13.55 -45.93 -24.34
C THR A 212 -13.35 -46.42 -25.77
N VAL A 213 -12.08 -46.51 -26.16
CA VAL A 213 -11.64 -47.09 -27.43
C VAL A 213 -10.36 -47.86 -27.19
N SER A 214 -10.07 -48.84 -28.04
CA SER A 214 -8.78 -49.53 -28.09
C SER A 214 -8.40 -49.70 -29.55
N TYR A 215 -7.11 -49.68 -29.83
CA TYR A 215 -6.57 -49.82 -31.19
C TYR A 215 -5.59 -50.98 -31.22
N GLY A 216 -5.80 -51.92 -32.14
CA GLY A 216 -4.96 -53.10 -32.30
C GLY A 216 -3.65 -52.83 -33.05
N SER A 217 -3.56 -51.73 -33.79
CA SER A 217 -2.37 -51.37 -34.56
C SER A 217 -2.18 -49.85 -34.70
N MET A 218 -0.95 -49.44 -35.02
CA MET A 218 -0.62 -48.04 -35.32
C MET A 218 -1.45 -47.48 -36.48
N GLY A 219 -1.68 -48.28 -37.53
CA GLY A 219 -2.49 -47.86 -38.68
C GLY A 219 -3.93 -47.54 -38.30
N GLU A 220 -4.52 -48.33 -37.39
CA GLU A 220 -5.87 -48.11 -36.88
C GLU A 220 -5.97 -46.83 -36.05
N LEU A 221 -5.00 -46.60 -35.16
CA LEU A 221 -4.94 -45.37 -34.36
C LEU A 221 -4.80 -44.12 -35.24
N LEU A 222 -3.88 -44.14 -36.21
CA LEU A 222 -3.66 -43.00 -37.11
C LEU A 222 -4.91 -42.69 -37.95
N ALA A 223 -5.58 -43.72 -38.49
CA ALA A 223 -6.82 -43.54 -39.22
C ALA A 223 -7.94 -42.96 -38.34
N ALA A 224 -8.02 -43.38 -37.06
CA ALA A 224 -8.97 -42.83 -36.11
C ALA A 224 -8.66 -41.36 -35.73
N ILE A 225 -7.37 -40.99 -35.61
CA ILE A 225 -6.94 -39.61 -35.40
C ILE A 225 -7.39 -38.74 -36.60
N ASP A 226 -7.12 -39.18 -37.82
CA ASP A 226 -7.49 -38.43 -39.04
C ASP A 226 -9.00 -38.26 -39.19
N ALA A 227 -9.76 -39.28 -38.81
CA ALA A 227 -11.22 -39.26 -38.83
C ALA A 227 -11.83 -38.46 -37.65
N GLY A 228 -11.02 -37.90 -36.74
CA GLY A 228 -11.51 -37.21 -35.54
C GLY A 228 -12.23 -38.14 -34.56
N LYS A 229 -12.03 -39.45 -34.68
CA LYS A 229 -12.64 -40.48 -33.83
C LYS A 229 -11.77 -40.86 -32.64
N ALA A 230 -10.47 -40.60 -32.66
CA ALA A 230 -9.61 -40.82 -31.50
C ALA A 230 -9.85 -39.77 -30.39
N PRO A 231 -9.46 -40.06 -29.13
CA PRO A 231 -9.44 -39.05 -28.08
C PRO A 231 -8.67 -37.81 -28.55
N ARG A 232 -9.28 -36.63 -28.40
CA ARG A 232 -8.79 -35.34 -28.95
C ARG A 232 -7.33 -35.01 -28.57
N ASN A 233 -6.85 -35.54 -27.46
CA ASN A 233 -5.52 -35.31 -26.94
C ASN A 233 -4.44 -36.17 -27.64
N LEU A 234 -4.82 -37.11 -28.50
CA LEU A 234 -3.92 -37.87 -29.37
C LEU A 234 -3.86 -37.22 -30.75
N ARG A 235 -2.66 -36.84 -31.21
CA ARG A 235 -2.41 -36.21 -32.51
C ARG A 235 -1.19 -36.85 -33.16
N ARG A 236 -1.11 -36.77 -34.49
CA ARG A 236 -0.06 -37.42 -35.30
C ARG A 236 1.36 -36.97 -34.94
N ASP A 237 1.50 -35.72 -34.53
CA ASP A 237 2.76 -35.06 -34.21
C ASP A 237 3.26 -35.33 -32.78
N LEU A 238 2.51 -36.10 -31.98
CA LEU A 238 2.86 -36.37 -30.58
C LEU A 238 3.87 -37.51 -30.46
N PRO A 239 4.77 -37.44 -29.48
CA PRO A 239 5.69 -38.53 -29.20
C PRO A 239 4.95 -39.76 -28.67
N ASP A 240 5.58 -40.93 -28.81
CA ASP A 240 5.19 -42.18 -28.15
C ASP A 240 3.76 -42.68 -28.46
N LEU A 241 3.21 -42.41 -29.65
CA LEU A 241 1.89 -42.94 -30.07
C LEU A 241 1.80 -44.47 -29.95
N ALA A 242 2.93 -45.17 -30.08
CA ALA A 242 3.01 -46.62 -29.96
C ALA A 242 2.62 -47.12 -28.55
N PHE A 243 2.76 -46.28 -27.51
CA PHE A 243 2.35 -46.59 -26.15
C PHE A 243 0.86 -46.97 -26.07
N TRP A 244 0.02 -46.37 -26.91
CA TRP A 244 -1.44 -46.48 -26.84
C TRP A 244 -2.01 -47.74 -27.49
N ILE A 245 -1.19 -48.49 -28.22
CA ILE A 245 -1.63 -49.69 -28.92
C ILE A 245 -1.95 -50.81 -27.92
N GLY A 246 -3.11 -51.44 -28.07
CA GLY A 246 -3.63 -52.47 -27.18
C GLY A 246 -4.15 -51.96 -25.84
N LYS A 247 -4.13 -50.65 -25.57
CA LYS A 247 -4.65 -50.06 -24.34
C LYS A 247 -6.09 -49.61 -24.50
N THR A 248 -6.87 -49.73 -23.43
CA THR A 248 -8.19 -49.11 -23.32
C THR A 248 -8.02 -47.63 -23.00
N ILE A 249 -8.46 -46.75 -23.89
CA ILE A 249 -8.27 -45.30 -23.83
C ILE A 249 -9.61 -44.60 -23.57
N GLY A 250 -9.67 -43.74 -22.57
CA GLY A 250 -10.87 -42.96 -22.25
C GLY A 250 -10.91 -41.61 -22.98
N TYR A 251 -12.10 -41.16 -23.38
CA TYR A 251 -12.32 -39.81 -23.94
C TYR A 251 -12.47 -38.72 -22.84
N GLY A 252 -12.75 -39.14 -21.61
CA GLY A 252 -12.97 -38.22 -20.49
C GLY A 252 -11.69 -37.53 -20.02
N LYS A 253 -11.87 -36.47 -19.21
CA LYS A 253 -10.76 -35.73 -18.60
C LYS A 253 -10.73 -35.97 -17.09
N PRO A 254 -9.69 -36.65 -16.55
CA PRO A 254 -9.49 -36.75 -15.10
C PRO A 254 -9.41 -35.36 -14.47
N ARG A 255 -10.04 -35.23 -13.29
CA ARG A 255 -10.00 -34.02 -12.47
C ARG A 255 -9.36 -34.32 -11.12
N TYR A 256 -9.19 -33.32 -10.27
CA TYR A 256 -8.58 -33.52 -8.96
C TYR A 256 -9.38 -32.87 -7.85
N LYS A 257 -9.39 -33.53 -6.69
CA LYS A 257 -9.91 -32.98 -5.44
C LYS A 257 -8.90 -32.00 -4.87
N ARG A 258 -9.26 -30.72 -4.84
CA ARG A 258 -8.54 -29.72 -4.06
C ARG A 258 -9.22 -29.56 -2.71
N HIS A 259 -8.57 -30.01 -1.65
CA HIS A 259 -9.09 -29.89 -0.28
C HIS A 259 -8.91 -28.49 0.27
N LEU A 260 -9.84 -28.04 1.12
CA LEU A 260 -9.79 -26.72 1.74
C LEU A 260 -8.52 -26.53 2.60
N ALA A 261 -8.08 -27.60 3.27
CA ALA A 261 -6.85 -27.61 4.08
C ALA A 261 -5.57 -27.33 3.27
N GLU A 262 -5.60 -27.44 1.94
CA GLU A 262 -4.45 -27.16 1.06
C GLU A 262 -4.37 -25.70 0.62
N VAL A 263 -5.37 -24.89 0.98
CA VAL A 263 -5.39 -23.46 0.68
C VAL A 263 -4.38 -22.73 1.56
N ARG A 264 -3.20 -22.44 0.99
CA ARG A 264 -2.06 -21.80 1.70
C ARG A 264 -2.32 -20.37 2.19
N ARG A 265 -3.19 -19.63 1.52
CA ARG A 265 -3.69 -18.32 1.96
C ARG A 265 -5.19 -18.32 1.82
N SER A 266 -5.89 -18.02 2.90
CA SER A 266 -7.34 -17.82 2.92
C SER A 266 -7.75 -16.62 2.10
N GLU A 267 -6.83 -15.71 1.77
CA GLU A 267 -7.12 -14.45 1.10
C GLU A 267 -6.78 -14.50 -0.40
N LYS A 268 -7.53 -13.74 -1.19
CA LYS A 268 -7.22 -13.47 -2.59
C LYS A 268 -6.21 -12.32 -2.68
N PRO A 269 -5.24 -12.38 -3.61
CA PRO A 269 -4.39 -11.24 -3.91
C PRO A 269 -5.22 -10.10 -4.50
N LEU A 270 -4.75 -8.86 -4.30
CA LEU A 270 -5.35 -7.69 -4.92
C LEU A 270 -4.95 -7.57 -6.40
N SER A 271 -5.92 -7.17 -7.22
CA SER A 271 -5.72 -6.70 -8.59
C SER A 271 -5.16 -5.28 -8.57
N SER A 272 -4.27 -4.98 -9.52
CA SER A 272 -3.81 -3.62 -9.78
C SER A 272 -4.86 -2.78 -10.54
N TRP A 273 -5.96 -3.38 -10.97
CA TRP A 273 -7.04 -2.68 -11.68
C TRP A 273 -8.11 -2.20 -10.70
N LEU A 274 -8.28 -0.88 -10.57
CA LEU A 274 -9.33 -0.28 -9.76
C LEU A 274 -10.63 -0.18 -10.55
N ILE A 275 -11.68 -0.81 -10.05
CA ILE A 275 -12.98 -0.85 -10.71
C ILE A 275 -13.83 0.35 -10.26
N PRO A 276 -14.47 1.08 -11.20
CA PRO A 276 -15.40 2.14 -10.84
C PRO A 276 -16.58 1.64 -10.01
N ASN A 277 -17.01 2.41 -9.02
CA ASN A 277 -18.24 2.16 -8.26
C ASN A 277 -19.48 2.10 -9.17
N ALA A 278 -19.44 2.82 -10.29
CA ALA A 278 -20.50 2.86 -11.29
C ALA A 278 -20.48 1.68 -12.29
N ALA A 279 -19.50 0.77 -12.19
CA ALA A 279 -19.39 -0.37 -13.11
C ALA A 279 -20.63 -1.27 -13.03
N LYS A 280 -21.16 -1.64 -14.20
CA LYS A 280 -22.34 -2.53 -14.27
C LYS A 280 -21.97 -3.95 -13.87
N LYS A 281 -22.96 -4.75 -13.46
CA LYS A 281 -22.76 -6.15 -13.04
C LYS A 281 -22.08 -7.01 -14.12
N GLU A 282 -22.44 -6.80 -15.38
CA GLU A 282 -21.85 -7.49 -16.54
C GLU A 282 -20.39 -7.09 -16.77
N GLU A 283 -20.06 -5.80 -16.65
CA GLU A 283 -18.69 -5.29 -16.75
C GLU A 283 -17.82 -5.80 -15.60
N LEU A 284 -18.39 -5.85 -14.38
CA LEU A 284 -17.73 -6.41 -13.21
C LEU A 284 -17.41 -7.90 -13.42
N ALA A 285 -18.37 -8.67 -13.96
CA ALA A 285 -18.16 -10.09 -14.26
C ALA A 285 -17.10 -10.31 -15.35
N ALA A 286 -16.93 -9.37 -16.28
CA ALA A 286 -15.88 -9.42 -17.29
C ALA A 286 -14.49 -8.99 -16.76
N GLN A 287 -14.46 -8.10 -15.77
CA GLN A 287 -13.22 -7.58 -15.16
C GLN A 287 -12.74 -8.38 -13.94
N THR A 288 -13.51 -9.38 -13.50
CA THR A 288 -13.15 -10.23 -12.35
C THR A 288 -13.07 -11.68 -12.80
N ASP A 289 -11.93 -12.32 -12.54
CA ASP A 289 -11.67 -13.73 -12.88
C ASP A 289 -11.84 -14.68 -11.66
N GLY A 290 -12.28 -14.12 -10.52
CA GLY A 290 -12.43 -14.82 -9.24
C GLY A 290 -11.12 -15.15 -8.53
N ALA A 291 -9.96 -14.98 -9.19
CA ALA A 291 -8.64 -15.28 -8.66
C ALA A 291 -8.00 -14.09 -7.93
N THR A 292 -8.38 -12.87 -8.30
CA THR A 292 -7.96 -11.61 -7.69
C THR A 292 -9.16 -10.85 -7.13
N GLU A 293 -8.89 -9.98 -6.15
CA GLU A 293 -9.86 -9.01 -5.65
C GLU A 293 -9.56 -7.62 -6.18
N SER A 294 -10.58 -6.92 -6.69
CA SER A 294 -10.39 -5.60 -7.30
C SER A 294 -10.99 -4.51 -6.41
N LEU A 295 -10.15 -3.57 -6.02
CA LEU A 295 -10.57 -2.41 -5.25
C LEU A 295 -11.57 -1.56 -6.05
N ARG A 296 -12.52 -0.96 -5.34
CA ARG A 296 -13.53 -0.09 -5.94
C ARG A 296 -13.31 1.37 -5.60
N SER A 297 -13.58 2.23 -6.58
CA SER A 297 -13.39 3.67 -6.42
C SER A 297 -14.44 4.49 -7.16
N GLY A 298 -14.74 5.69 -6.66
CA GLY A 298 -15.45 6.71 -7.43
C GLY A 298 -14.58 7.33 -8.54
N TYR A 299 -15.20 8.17 -9.36
CA TYR A 299 -14.54 9.05 -10.32
C TYR A 299 -14.13 10.37 -9.64
N THR A 300 -13.31 11.19 -10.30
CA THR A 300 -12.90 12.51 -9.78
C THR A 300 -14.11 13.38 -9.40
N SER A 301 -15.21 13.28 -10.14
CA SER A 301 -16.46 13.98 -9.84
C SER A 301 -17.03 13.66 -8.46
N ASP A 302 -16.90 12.41 -7.99
CA ASP A 302 -17.42 11.99 -6.69
C ASP A 302 -16.72 12.71 -5.54
N GLY A 303 -15.40 12.89 -5.65
CA GLY A 303 -14.63 13.68 -4.69
C GLY A 303 -15.08 15.14 -4.68
N THR A 304 -15.22 15.75 -5.87
CA THR A 304 -15.61 17.15 -6.02
C THR A 304 -16.99 17.41 -5.42
N SER A 305 -17.98 16.58 -5.75
CA SER A 305 -19.34 16.69 -5.20
C SER A 305 -19.35 16.56 -3.69
N LEU A 306 -18.58 15.61 -3.13
CA LEU A 306 -18.50 15.44 -1.68
C LEU A 306 -17.95 16.68 -0.97
N VAL A 307 -16.86 17.28 -1.46
CA VAL A 307 -16.31 18.50 -0.86
C VAL A 307 -17.28 19.68 -0.99
N GLN A 308 -17.92 19.83 -2.15
CA GLN A 308 -18.91 20.88 -2.38
C GLN A 308 -20.07 20.78 -1.39
N ASP A 309 -20.59 19.58 -1.19
CA ASP A 309 -21.66 19.29 -0.25
C ASP A 309 -21.24 19.57 1.20
N MET A 310 -20.05 19.11 1.60
CA MET A 310 -19.53 19.28 2.96
C MET A 310 -19.29 20.74 3.32
N LEU A 311 -18.75 21.52 2.39
CA LEU A 311 -18.24 22.87 2.67
C LEU A 311 -19.15 24.00 2.16
N ASN A 312 -20.18 23.65 1.39
CA ASN A 312 -20.96 24.58 0.58
C ASN A 312 -20.05 25.51 -0.25
N ASN A 313 -18.98 24.95 -0.80
CA ASN A 313 -17.91 25.69 -1.46
C ASN A 313 -17.56 25.04 -2.80
N LYS A 314 -17.56 25.82 -3.89
CA LYS A 314 -17.22 25.35 -5.24
C LYS A 314 -15.73 25.49 -5.59
N ASP A 315 -14.94 26.10 -4.71
CA ASP A 315 -13.62 26.66 -5.03
C ASP A 315 -12.44 25.72 -4.71
N PHE A 316 -12.69 24.43 -4.43
CA PHE A 316 -11.61 23.44 -4.32
C PHE A 316 -11.66 22.44 -5.50
N PRO A 317 -10.72 22.55 -6.45
CA PRO A 317 -10.71 21.68 -7.61
C PRO A 317 -10.06 20.32 -7.30
N TYR A 318 -10.61 19.26 -7.90
CA TYR A 318 -10.01 17.92 -8.01
C TYR A 318 -9.66 17.16 -6.71
N PRO A 319 -10.47 17.19 -5.63
CA PRO A 319 -10.23 16.30 -4.48
C PRO A 319 -10.37 14.82 -4.89
N LYS A 320 -9.45 13.97 -4.42
CA LYS A 320 -9.54 12.52 -4.65
C LYS A 320 -10.79 11.94 -3.98
N PRO A 321 -11.46 10.92 -4.58
CA PRO A 321 -12.65 10.32 -4.01
C PRO A 321 -12.36 9.63 -2.67
N LEU A 322 -13.27 9.79 -1.70
CA LEU A 322 -13.11 9.15 -0.38
C LEU A 322 -12.99 7.63 -0.48
N SER A 323 -13.78 7.01 -1.36
CA SER A 323 -13.78 5.56 -1.58
C SER A 323 -12.42 5.02 -2.06
N LEU A 324 -11.70 5.77 -2.88
CA LEU A 324 -10.38 5.39 -3.37
C LEU A 324 -9.38 5.26 -2.22
N VAL A 325 -9.27 6.35 -1.45
CA VAL A 325 -8.30 6.44 -0.35
C VAL A 325 -8.66 5.45 0.74
N GLN A 326 -9.95 5.33 1.08
CA GLN A 326 -10.44 4.35 2.06
C GLN A 326 -10.13 2.91 1.62
N ALA A 327 -10.35 2.55 0.36
CA ALA A 327 -10.07 1.19 -0.14
C ALA A 327 -8.57 0.84 -0.07
N LEU A 328 -7.69 1.77 -0.44
CA LEU A 328 -6.24 1.57 -0.34
C LEU A 328 -5.78 1.46 1.11
N LEU A 329 -6.23 2.37 1.99
CA LEU A 329 -5.86 2.37 3.41
C LEU A 329 -6.40 1.14 4.15
N ALA A 330 -7.61 0.67 3.82
CA ALA A 330 -8.19 -0.54 4.41
C ALA A 330 -7.29 -1.77 4.21
N GLN A 331 -6.69 -1.87 3.03
CA GLN A 331 -5.80 -2.97 2.64
C GLN A 331 -4.37 -2.83 3.19
N ALA A 332 -3.94 -1.60 3.48
CA ALA A 332 -2.57 -1.28 3.87
C ALA A 332 -2.37 -1.09 5.39
N THR A 333 -3.43 -0.87 6.17
CA THR A 333 -3.34 -0.44 7.57
C THR A 333 -4.25 -1.22 8.52
N GLY A 334 -3.79 -1.45 9.75
CA GLY A 334 -4.55 -2.01 10.86
C GLY A 334 -4.80 -0.99 11.98
N PRO A 335 -5.43 -1.41 13.09
CA PRO A 335 -5.60 -0.56 14.28
C PRO A 335 -4.27 -0.02 14.81
N GLY A 336 -4.26 1.23 15.30
CA GLY A 336 -3.08 1.89 15.91
C GLY A 336 -2.03 2.41 14.91
N ASP A 337 -2.12 2.01 13.64
CA ASP A 337 -1.20 2.43 12.60
C ASP A 337 -1.28 3.94 12.32
N LEU A 338 -0.14 4.51 11.95
CA LEU A 338 -0.01 5.92 11.59
C LEU A 338 0.02 6.07 10.07
N VAL A 339 -0.90 6.89 9.56
CA VAL A 339 -0.99 7.32 8.15
C VAL A 339 -0.47 8.74 8.01
N VAL A 340 0.39 9.00 7.02
CA VAL A 340 0.91 10.34 6.75
C VAL A 340 0.59 10.75 5.33
N ASP A 341 0.12 11.98 5.16
CA ASP A 341 -0.09 12.60 3.86
C ASP A 341 0.49 14.02 3.90
N PHE A 342 1.61 14.22 3.22
CA PHE A 342 2.27 15.53 3.13
C PHE A 342 1.92 16.33 1.87
N PHE A 343 0.88 15.89 1.16
CA PHE A 343 0.20 16.62 0.09
C PHE A 343 -1.32 16.59 0.34
N ALA A 344 -1.72 16.89 1.58
CA ALA A 344 -3.06 16.56 2.05
C ALA A 344 -4.20 17.24 1.27
N GLY A 345 -3.95 18.41 0.66
CA GLY A 345 -4.94 19.15 -0.12
C GLY A 345 -6.25 19.31 0.64
N SER A 346 -7.33 18.72 0.14
CA SER A 346 -8.64 18.77 0.80
C SER A 346 -8.75 18.01 2.12
N GLY A 347 -7.82 17.11 2.45
CA GLY A 347 -7.86 16.28 3.66
C GLY A 347 -8.60 14.95 3.49
N THR A 348 -8.70 14.42 2.26
CA THR A 348 -9.36 13.13 1.99
C THR A 348 -8.75 11.98 2.81
N THR A 349 -7.42 11.97 2.99
CA THR A 349 -6.72 10.92 3.74
C THR A 349 -7.11 10.87 5.21
N GLY A 350 -7.21 12.02 5.88
CA GLY A 350 -7.67 12.08 7.27
C GLY A 350 -9.13 11.63 7.41
N HIS A 351 -10.00 12.05 6.46
CA HIS A 351 -11.38 11.59 6.42
C HIS A 351 -11.45 10.06 6.25
N ALA A 352 -10.68 9.47 5.34
CA ALA A 352 -10.63 8.02 5.16
C ALA A 352 -10.18 7.28 6.42
N VAL A 353 -9.22 7.82 7.16
CA VAL A 353 -8.77 7.24 8.44
C VAL A 353 -9.89 7.25 9.49
N LEU A 354 -10.61 8.37 9.64
CA LEU A 354 -11.77 8.46 10.54
C LEU A 354 -12.87 7.47 10.13
N ALA A 355 -13.13 7.34 8.83
CA ALA A 355 -14.16 6.44 8.31
C ALA A 355 -13.81 4.97 8.61
N LEU A 356 -12.55 4.57 8.42
CA LEU A 356 -12.09 3.21 8.73
C LEU A 356 -12.17 2.93 10.23
N ASN A 357 -11.76 3.86 11.08
CA ASN A 357 -11.88 3.70 12.53
C ASN A 357 -13.33 3.55 12.99
N ALA A 358 -14.26 4.30 12.38
CA ALA A 358 -15.69 4.16 12.65
C ALA A 358 -16.26 2.82 12.15
N GLU A 359 -15.73 2.29 11.05
CA GLU A 359 -16.14 1.02 10.45
C GLU A 359 -15.65 -0.21 11.23
N ASP A 360 -14.37 -0.23 11.62
CA ASP A 360 -13.73 -1.40 12.24
C ASP A 360 -13.41 -1.25 13.73
N GLY A 361 -13.83 -0.13 14.35
CA GLY A 361 -13.55 0.18 15.76
C GLY A 361 -12.07 0.44 16.04
N GLY A 362 -11.26 0.67 15.00
CA GLY A 362 -9.82 0.89 15.11
C GLY A 362 -9.43 2.26 15.66
N GLU A 363 -8.13 2.40 15.93
CA GLU A 363 -7.52 3.60 16.48
C GLU A 363 -6.36 4.12 15.61
N ARG A 364 -6.52 4.04 14.28
CA ARG A 364 -5.55 4.60 13.33
C ARG A 364 -5.40 6.10 13.57
N ARG A 365 -4.19 6.58 13.40
CA ARG A 365 -3.84 8.01 13.54
C ARG A 365 -3.41 8.57 12.20
N PHE A 366 -3.56 9.87 12.01
CA PHE A 366 -3.12 10.54 10.80
C PHE A 366 -2.30 11.80 11.08
N ILE A 367 -1.39 12.13 10.18
CA ILE A 367 -0.75 13.44 10.07
C ILE A 367 -0.97 13.95 8.65
N LEU A 368 -1.61 15.11 8.55
CA LEU A 368 -1.83 15.81 7.29
C LEU A 368 -0.93 17.04 7.24
N VAL A 369 -0.16 17.18 6.16
CA VAL A 369 0.65 18.37 5.88
C VAL A 369 0.24 18.90 4.51
N SER A 370 -0.01 20.21 4.47
CA SER A 370 -0.20 20.95 3.22
C SER A 370 0.36 22.36 3.38
N CYS A 371 0.41 23.13 2.30
CA CYS A 371 0.77 24.54 2.34
C CYS A 371 -0.48 25.41 2.32
N THR A 372 -0.31 26.71 2.61
CA THR A 372 -1.42 27.66 2.56
C THR A 372 -1.89 27.94 1.13
N GLU A 373 -1.00 27.74 0.15
CA GLU A 373 -1.13 28.23 -1.23
C GLU A 373 -1.25 29.76 -1.34
N ALA A 374 -0.89 30.49 -0.28
CA ALA A 374 -0.88 31.95 -0.30
C ALA A 374 0.10 32.46 -1.36
N THR A 375 -0.33 33.43 -2.15
CA THR A 375 0.50 34.11 -3.14
C THR A 375 0.66 35.59 -2.79
N ALA A 376 1.50 36.32 -3.51
CA ALA A 376 1.59 37.78 -3.35
C ALA A 376 0.27 38.48 -3.72
N ALA A 377 -0.51 37.90 -4.65
CA ALA A 377 -1.82 38.42 -5.04
C ALA A 377 -2.94 38.00 -4.08
N GLU A 378 -2.81 36.83 -3.47
CA GLU A 378 -3.78 36.25 -2.53
C GLU A 378 -3.08 35.84 -1.21
N PRO A 379 -2.64 36.81 -0.40
CA PRO A 379 -1.85 36.52 0.79
C PRO A 379 -2.65 35.81 1.89
N ASP A 380 -3.98 35.96 1.88
CA ASP A 380 -4.88 35.38 2.89
C ASP A 380 -5.37 33.97 2.54
N LYS A 381 -5.10 33.50 1.31
CA LYS A 381 -5.47 32.15 0.87
C LYS A 381 -4.81 31.12 1.79
N ASN A 382 -5.62 30.22 2.34
CA ASN A 382 -5.13 29.18 3.22
C ASN A 382 -5.94 27.89 3.05
N VAL A 383 -5.50 27.04 2.12
CA VAL A 383 -6.15 25.75 1.86
C VAL A 383 -6.25 24.88 3.12
N CYS A 384 -5.22 24.92 3.99
CA CYS A 384 -5.22 24.16 5.24
C CYS A 384 -6.36 24.57 6.17
N ARG A 385 -6.61 25.87 6.32
CA ARG A 385 -7.68 26.43 7.18
C ARG A 385 -9.05 26.34 6.51
N ASP A 386 -9.13 26.76 5.25
CA ASP A 386 -10.39 27.03 4.59
C ASP A 386 -11.03 25.78 3.98
N ILE A 387 -10.22 24.75 3.71
CA ILE A 387 -10.67 23.50 3.10
C ILE A 387 -10.35 22.30 4.00
N THR A 388 -9.07 22.04 4.29
CA THR A 388 -8.66 20.82 5.00
C THR A 388 -9.28 20.75 6.39
N GLN A 389 -9.09 21.79 7.20
CA GLN A 389 -9.63 21.86 8.57
C GLN A 389 -11.15 21.75 8.55
N ARG A 390 -11.84 22.52 7.70
CA ARG A 390 -13.31 22.49 7.63
C ARG A 390 -13.84 21.14 7.17
N ARG A 391 -13.18 20.46 6.23
CA ARG A 391 -13.54 19.08 5.84
C ARG A 391 -13.39 18.13 7.02
N MET A 392 -12.31 18.25 7.79
CA MET A 392 -12.08 17.41 8.97
C MET A 392 -13.12 17.68 10.06
N GLU A 393 -13.47 18.94 10.33
CA GLU A 393 -14.55 19.30 11.27
C GLU A 393 -15.90 18.71 10.82
N ALA A 394 -16.23 18.81 9.54
CA ALA A 394 -17.43 18.21 8.97
C ALA A 394 -17.40 16.66 9.06
N ALA A 395 -16.26 16.01 8.80
CA ALA A 395 -16.13 14.56 8.93
C ALA A 395 -16.32 14.09 10.40
N VAL A 396 -15.79 14.83 11.37
CA VAL A 396 -15.93 14.54 12.80
C VAL A 396 -17.36 14.76 13.29
N ASN A 397 -17.97 15.89 12.93
CA ASN A 397 -19.25 16.35 13.49
C ASN A 397 -20.48 15.93 12.68
N GLY A 398 -20.29 15.50 11.44
CA GLY A 398 -21.35 15.20 10.48
C GLY A 398 -21.56 16.33 9.48
N TYR A 399 -22.19 15.98 8.36
CA TYR A 399 -22.42 16.88 7.23
C TYR A 399 -23.66 16.47 6.44
N THR A 400 -24.03 17.25 5.44
CA THR A 400 -25.17 16.95 4.57
C THR A 400 -24.69 16.77 3.15
N ILE A 401 -25.24 15.78 2.45
CA ILE A 401 -24.97 15.54 1.02
C ILE A 401 -26.23 15.68 0.18
N HIS A 402 -26.07 16.11 -1.05
CA HIS A 402 -27.13 16.15 -2.04
C HIS A 402 -27.25 14.77 -2.72
N THR A 403 -28.46 14.24 -2.78
CA THR A 403 -28.76 12.97 -3.46
C THR A 403 -29.90 13.16 -4.45
N LYS A 404 -30.13 12.17 -5.32
CA LYS A 404 -31.31 12.15 -6.22
C LYS A 404 -32.66 12.24 -5.47
N LYS A 405 -32.69 11.88 -4.18
CA LYS A 405 -33.88 11.91 -3.32
C LYS A 405 -33.91 13.14 -2.39
N GLY A 406 -33.07 14.15 -2.64
CA GLY A 406 -32.92 15.34 -1.80
C GLY A 406 -31.71 15.28 -0.88
N PHE A 407 -31.71 16.12 0.15
CA PHE A 407 -30.62 16.24 1.11
C PHE A 407 -30.62 15.06 2.09
N LYS A 408 -29.44 14.48 2.33
CA LYS A 408 -29.24 13.41 3.30
C LYS A 408 -28.20 13.85 4.33
N SER A 409 -28.57 13.78 5.61
CA SER A 409 -27.63 13.96 6.70
C SER A 409 -26.74 12.73 6.86
N VAL A 410 -25.44 12.96 7.03
CA VAL A 410 -24.40 11.98 7.33
C VAL A 410 -23.95 12.23 8.76
N ALA A 411 -24.05 11.20 9.60
CA ALA A 411 -23.61 11.27 10.99
C ALA A 411 -22.09 11.51 11.06
N GLY A 412 -21.65 12.25 12.09
CA GLY A 412 -20.24 12.45 12.35
C GLY A 412 -19.52 11.14 12.69
N LEU A 413 -18.29 11.02 12.22
CA LEU A 413 -17.45 9.84 12.45
C LEU A 413 -16.82 9.84 13.85
N GLY A 414 -16.92 10.96 14.58
CA GLY A 414 -16.25 11.14 15.87
C GLY A 414 -14.73 11.30 15.73
N GLY A 415 -14.03 11.09 16.85
CA GLY A 415 -12.59 11.35 16.94
C GLY A 415 -12.25 12.83 17.09
N GLY A 416 -11.03 13.21 16.72
CA GLY A 416 -10.56 14.59 16.82
C GLY A 416 -9.25 14.80 16.10
N PHE A 417 -8.89 16.07 15.90
CA PHE A 417 -7.62 16.46 15.30
C PHE A 417 -7.14 17.79 15.88
N ALA A 418 -5.85 18.05 15.76
CA ALA A 418 -5.25 19.34 16.10
C ALA A 418 -4.81 20.06 14.83
N TYR A 419 -5.17 21.34 14.71
CA TYR A 419 -4.68 22.20 13.63
C TYR A 419 -3.43 22.95 14.10
N LEU A 420 -2.30 22.68 13.45
CA LEU A 420 -1.00 23.26 13.78
C LEU A 420 -0.43 24.01 12.58
N ARG A 421 0.37 25.05 12.85
CA ARG A 421 1.08 25.81 11.82
C ARG A 421 2.56 25.86 12.14
N ALA A 422 3.39 25.63 11.13
CA ALA A 422 4.82 25.89 11.23
C ALA A 422 5.06 27.41 11.19
N ARG A 423 5.85 27.92 12.14
CA ARG A 423 6.37 29.29 12.11
C ARG A 423 7.81 29.25 11.65
N ARG A 424 8.14 29.96 10.56
CA ARG A 424 9.52 30.08 10.10
C ARG A 424 10.31 30.95 11.10
N VAL A 425 11.43 30.42 11.57
CA VAL A 425 12.38 31.15 12.41
C VAL A 425 13.64 31.37 11.57
N PRO A 426 14.04 32.63 11.29
CA PRO A 426 15.31 32.91 10.64
C PRO A 426 16.49 32.44 11.49
N LEU A 427 17.57 32.01 10.85
CA LEU A 427 18.74 31.43 11.54
C LEU A 427 19.34 32.43 12.53
N GLU A 428 19.42 33.69 12.14
CA GLU A 428 19.91 34.82 12.95
C GLU A 428 19.07 35.07 14.20
N ARG A 429 17.81 34.58 14.23
CA ARG A 429 16.89 34.72 15.36
C ARG A 429 16.82 33.47 16.25
N LEU A 430 17.64 32.45 15.99
CA LEU A 430 17.67 31.25 16.84
C LEU A 430 18.05 31.55 18.29
N ALA A 431 18.93 32.54 18.50
CA ALA A 431 19.31 32.98 19.84
C ALA A 431 18.18 33.69 20.58
N ASP A 432 17.19 34.24 19.86
CA ASP A 432 16.05 34.98 20.41
C ASP A 432 14.83 34.09 20.70
N LEU A 433 14.96 32.77 20.53
CA LEU A 433 13.86 31.85 20.77
C LEU A 433 13.38 31.95 22.22
N ALA A 434 12.05 31.98 22.39
CA ALA A 434 11.46 31.97 23.72
C ALA A 434 11.78 30.64 24.44
N PRO A 435 11.88 30.64 25.78
CA PRO A 435 12.27 29.46 26.54
C PRO A 435 11.42 28.21 26.26
N ASP A 436 10.12 28.36 26.07
CA ASP A 436 9.20 27.29 25.71
C ASP A 436 9.48 26.70 24.32
N GLN A 437 9.92 27.53 23.37
CA GLN A 437 10.28 27.11 22.01
C GLN A 437 11.58 26.32 21.99
N VAL A 438 12.58 26.79 22.75
CA VAL A 438 13.82 26.04 22.97
C VAL A 438 13.52 24.71 23.64
N TRP A 439 12.71 24.73 24.70
CA TRP A 439 12.31 23.54 25.44
C TRP A 439 11.68 22.49 24.53
N LEU A 440 10.68 22.89 23.76
CA LEU A 440 9.98 22.00 22.82
C LEU A 440 10.96 21.35 21.84
N ALA A 441 11.88 22.12 21.25
CA ALA A 441 12.85 21.61 20.30
C ALA A 441 13.80 20.59 20.94
N VAL A 442 14.44 20.94 22.06
CA VAL A 442 15.43 20.06 22.70
C VAL A 442 14.78 18.82 23.30
N ALA A 443 13.56 18.92 23.82
CA ALA A 443 12.86 17.76 24.33
C ALA A 443 12.50 16.76 23.23
N LEU A 444 12.08 17.24 22.05
CA LEU A 444 11.79 16.38 20.90
C LEU A 444 13.03 15.63 20.39
N PHE A 445 14.22 16.22 20.51
CA PHE A 445 15.48 15.56 20.12
C PHE A 445 15.80 14.31 20.94
N HIS A 446 15.27 14.21 22.17
CA HIS A 446 15.63 13.16 23.12
C HIS A 446 14.48 12.23 23.48
N LEU A 447 13.28 12.78 23.66
CA LEU A 447 12.15 12.02 24.21
C LEU A 447 11.30 11.34 23.13
N GLY A 448 11.36 11.82 21.88
CA GLY A 448 10.49 11.35 20.80
C GLY A 448 8.99 11.62 21.04
N VAL A 449 8.66 12.40 22.07
CA VAL A 449 7.30 12.81 22.43
C VAL A 449 7.30 14.29 22.77
N VAL A 450 6.14 14.95 22.57
CA VAL A 450 5.94 16.32 23.02
C VAL A 450 5.79 16.29 24.55
N PRO A 451 6.74 16.85 25.33
CA PRO A 451 6.59 16.88 26.78
C PRO A 451 5.47 17.84 27.17
N ALA A 452 4.92 17.68 28.38
CA ALA A 452 4.10 18.72 28.97
C ALA A 452 4.91 20.04 28.99
N ASN A 453 4.33 21.13 28.50
CA ASN A 453 4.97 22.44 28.48
C ASN A 453 4.85 23.11 29.87
N ALA A 454 5.41 22.45 30.89
CA ALA A 454 5.37 22.89 32.27
C ALA A 454 6.79 23.17 32.75
N ALA A 455 7.06 24.42 33.13
CA ALA A 455 8.29 24.75 33.84
C ALA A 455 8.30 24.03 35.20
N VAL A 456 9.43 23.43 35.54
CA VAL A 456 9.68 22.86 36.86
C VAL A 456 9.98 24.01 37.82
N GLY A 457 9.01 24.40 38.64
CA GLY A 457 9.20 25.44 39.67
C GLY A 457 9.76 26.76 39.11
N GLU A 458 10.98 27.12 39.50
CA GLU A 458 11.64 28.42 39.29
C GLU A 458 12.05 28.79 37.84
N GLY A 459 11.32 28.30 36.82
CA GLY A 459 11.50 28.73 35.43
C GLY A 459 12.61 28.00 34.65
N TRP A 460 12.81 26.72 34.93
CA TRP A 460 13.58 25.79 34.09
C TRP A 460 12.70 24.60 33.69
N TYR A 461 13.12 23.78 32.74
CA TYR A 461 12.32 22.70 32.17
C TYR A 461 13.04 21.37 32.33
N ALA A 462 12.29 20.30 32.60
CA ALA A 462 12.81 18.95 32.58
C ALA A 462 11.70 17.94 32.29
N ALA A 463 12.07 16.85 31.63
CA ALA A 463 11.21 15.72 31.34
C ALA A 463 12.08 14.48 31.09
N GLU A 464 11.48 13.31 31.22
CA GLU A 464 12.15 12.05 30.98
C GLU A 464 11.18 10.98 30.48
N THR A 465 11.76 9.97 29.85
CA THR A 465 11.15 8.66 29.60
C THR A 465 11.90 7.62 30.44
N ALA A 466 11.52 6.36 30.32
CA ALA A 466 12.27 5.25 30.94
C ALA A 466 13.73 5.15 30.44
N SER A 467 14.07 5.77 29.30
CA SER A 467 15.37 5.60 28.64
C SER A 467 16.19 6.87 28.48
N ALA A 468 15.60 8.06 28.61
CA ALA A 468 16.28 9.33 28.37
C ALA A 468 15.71 10.46 29.23
N GLY A 469 16.57 11.34 29.72
CA GLY A 469 16.21 12.58 30.39
C GLY A 469 16.67 13.80 29.59
N VAL A 470 15.96 14.91 29.74
CA VAL A 470 16.37 16.19 29.16
C VAL A 470 16.00 17.32 30.11
N ALA A 471 16.90 18.28 30.25
CA ALA A 471 16.67 19.50 31.01
C ALA A 471 17.08 20.74 30.21
N TYR A 472 16.35 21.83 30.36
CA TYR A 472 16.69 23.12 29.77
C TYR A 472 16.64 24.22 30.82
N LEU A 473 17.75 24.95 30.96
CA LEU A 473 17.92 26.05 31.89
C LEU A 473 18.09 27.36 31.09
N PRO A 474 17.04 28.20 31.00
CA PRO A 474 17.13 29.51 30.35
C PRO A 474 18.12 30.45 31.05
N ARG A 475 18.30 30.26 32.36
CA ARG A 475 19.21 31.01 33.22
C ARG A 475 19.83 30.09 34.27
N VAL A 476 21.09 30.35 34.62
CA VAL A 476 21.78 29.65 35.71
C VAL A 476 21.65 30.43 37.02
N ALA A 477 20.99 29.83 38.02
CA ALA A 477 20.82 30.39 39.36
C ALA A 477 20.98 29.29 40.44
N PRO A 478 21.39 29.61 41.69
CA PRO A 478 21.66 28.61 42.72
C PRO A 478 20.52 27.61 42.96
N ALA A 479 19.28 28.08 43.08
CA ALA A 479 18.13 27.24 43.39
C ALA A 479 17.71 26.36 42.19
N ILE A 480 17.81 26.87 40.96
CA ILE A 480 17.70 26.09 39.71
C ILE A 480 18.77 24.98 39.65
N THR A 481 20.03 25.30 39.94
CA THR A 481 21.13 24.32 39.92
C THR A 481 20.95 23.22 40.97
N ALA A 482 20.42 23.55 42.15
CA ALA A 482 20.08 22.56 43.17
C ALA A 482 18.95 21.63 42.69
N GLY A 483 17.92 22.17 42.02
CA GLY A 483 16.86 21.39 41.38
C GLY A 483 17.38 20.46 40.31
N LEU A 484 18.22 20.97 39.41
CA LEU A 484 18.86 20.17 38.36
C LEU A 484 19.72 19.05 38.95
N ARG A 485 20.51 19.32 39.99
CA ARG A 485 21.33 18.29 40.63
C ARG A 485 20.45 17.15 41.16
N ARG A 486 19.35 17.46 41.85
CA ARG A 486 18.40 16.43 42.31
C ARG A 486 17.79 15.64 41.16
N PHE A 487 17.49 16.30 40.04
CA PHE A 487 16.97 15.64 38.85
C PHE A 487 17.98 14.64 38.28
N LEU A 488 19.25 15.02 38.17
CA LEU A 488 20.31 14.21 37.57
C LEU A 488 20.82 13.08 38.47
N THR A 489 20.80 13.25 39.79
CA THR A 489 21.40 12.29 40.74
C THR A 489 20.39 11.45 41.51
N ARG A 490 19.10 11.50 41.16
CA ARG A 490 18.11 10.64 41.82
C ARG A 490 18.36 9.17 41.50
N ALA A 491 17.96 8.29 42.41
CA ALA A 491 17.93 6.86 42.14
C ALA A 491 17.07 6.61 40.88
N GLU A 492 17.55 5.76 39.98
CA GLU A 492 16.88 5.38 38.72
C GLU A 492 16.77 6.51 37.67
N ALA A 493 17.55 7.59 37.78
CA ALA A 493 17.58 8.61 36.73
C ALA A 493 18.14 8.04 35.41
N PRO A 494 17.43 8.20 34.27
CA PRO A 494 18.00 7.84 32.97
C PRO A 494 19.14 8.81 32.59
N PRO A 495 20.00 8.43 31.62
CA PRO A 495 20.98 9.35 31.04
C PRO A 495 20.29 10.63 30.58
N ALA A 496 20.83 11.79 30.96
CA ALA A 496 20.18 13.07 30.73
C ALA A 496 21.09 14.11 30.10
N THR A 497 20.57 14.81 29.09
CA THR A 497 21.25 15.92 28.42
C THR A 497 20.70 17.26 28.92
N VAL A 498 21.60 18.18 29.27
CA VAL A 498 21.24 19.50 29.81
C VAL A 498 21.56 20.60 28.80
N TYR A 499 20.59 21.47 28.55
CA TYR A 499 20.70 22.60 27.64
C TYR A 499 20.71 23.92 28.39
N THR A 500 21.57 24.85 27.97
CA THR A 500 21.56 26.22 28.50
C THR A 500 22.27 27.20 27.55
N HIS A 501 21.98 28.50 27.69
CA HIS A 501 22.77 29.57 27.07
C HIS A 501 24.08 29.86 27.81
N GLN A 502 24.27 29.31 29.03
CA GLN A 502 25.42 29.62 29.91
C GLN A 502 26.18 28.34 30.34
N PRO A 503 26.71 27.53 29.40
CA PRO A 503 27.27 26.21 29.71
C PRO A 503 28.45 26.27 30.69
N SER A 504 29.36 27.24 30.53
CA SER A 504 30.53 27.40 31.41
C SER A 504 30.11 27.75 32.85
N ALA A 505 29.15 28.65 33.01
CA ALA A 505 28.62 29.03 34.32
C ALA A 505 27.88 27.87 35.00
N LEU A 506 27.16 27.06 34.22
CA LEU A 506 26.49 25.87 34.74
C LEU A 506 27.50 24.80 35.17
N ARG A 507 28.54 24.51 34.37
CA ARG A 507 29.60 23.53 34.72
C ARG A 507 30.26 23.87 36.06
N GLN A 508 30.63 25.14 36.26
CA GLN A 508 31.24 25.60 37.51
C GLN A 508 30.34 25.40 38.74
N ARG A 509 29.03 25.58 38.59
CA ARG A 509 28.06 25.51 39.70
C ARG A 509 27.50 24.11 39.94
N LEU A 510 27.30 23.32 38.88
CA LEU A 510 26.64 22.03 38.96
C LEU A 510 27.50 21.00 39.69
N GLY A 511 28.83 21.07 39.55
CA GLY A 511 29.77 20.19 40.25
C GLY A 511 29.65 18.71 39.85
N LEU A 512 29.11 18.44 38.65
CA LEU A 512 29.02 17.11 38.04
C LEU A 512 29.86 17.14 36.75
N PRO A 513 31.13 16.69 36.76
CA PRO A 513 32.03 16.83 35.62
C PRO A 513 31.57 16.02 34.39
N ASP A 514 30.91 14.89 34.64
CA ASP A 514 30.44 13.97 33.60
C ASP A 514 29.05 14.33 33.03
N ALA A 515 28.42 15.41 33.53
CA ALA A 515 27.12 15.83 33.03
C ALA A 515 27.23 16.37 31.58
N GLU A 516 26.40 15.83 30.68
CA GLU A 516 26.32 16.31 29.31
C GLU A 516 25.60 17.66 29.27
N ILE A 517 26.36 18.74 29.05
CA ILE A 517 25.85 20.11 28.98
C ILE A 517 26.13 20.70 27.60
N LEU A 518 25.08 21.04 26.87
CA LEU A 518 25.11 21.53 25.48
C LEU A 518 24.60 22.98 25.34
N PRO A 519 25.21 23.79 24.46
CA PRO A 519 24.77 25.16 24.17
C PRO A 519 23.57 25.22 23.22
N VAL A 520 22.55 26.02 23.54
CA VAL A 520 21.27 26.02 22.80
C VAL A 520 21.36 26.48 21.33
N PRO A 521 21.84 27.69 20.96
CA PRO A 521 21.71 28.08 19.55
C PRO A 521 22.53 27.17 18.63
N ALA A 522 23.74 26.81 19.05
CA ALA A 522 24.64 25.97 18.28
C ALA A 522 24.14 24.52 18.14
N THR A 523 23.64 23.89 19.21
CA THR A 523 23.13 22.51 19.11
C THR A 523 21.84 22.43 18.31
N ILE A 524 20.95 23.41 18.44
CA ILE A 524 19.73 23.48 17.60
C ILE A 524 20.13 23.64 16.13
N ALA A 525 21.02 24.58 15.80
CA ALA A 525 21.46 24.80 14.42
C ALA A 525 22.09 23.54 13.82
N ALA A 526 23.03 22.90 14.54
CA ALA A 526 23.69 21.67 14.11
C ALA A 526 22.70 20.52 13.89
N ARG A 527 21.69 20.37 14.76
CA ARG A 527 20.66 19.33 14.62
C ARG A 527 19.80 19.49 13.37
N PHE A 528 19.64 20.70 12.87
CA PHE A 528 18.92 20.98 11.61
C PHE A 528 19.84 20.99 10.38
N GLY A 529 21.11 20.55 10.50
CA GLY A 529 22.06 20.55 9.38
C GLY A 529 22.44 21.96 8.92
N LEU A 530 22.24 22.97 9.76
CA LEU A 530 22.61 24.35 9.50
C LEU A 530 24.02 24.52 10.06
N GLU A 531 25.04 24.24 9.24
CA GLU A 531 26.41 24.61 9.59
C GLU A 531 26.46 26.14 9.72
N VAL A 532 26.67 26.62 10.94
CA VAL A 532 27.07 28.00 11.18
C VAL A 532 28.56 28.03 10.89
N THR A 533 28.94 28.24 9.64
CA THR A 533 30.34 28.58 9.33
C THR A 533 30.65 29.88 10.08
N PRO A 534 31.66 29.89 10.97
CA PRO A 534 31.93 31.03 11.84
C PRO A 534 32.23 32.33 11.10
#